data_AF-A0AA96EDJ0-F1
#
_entry.id   AF-A0AA96EDJ0-F1
#
_cell.length_a   1.000
_cell.length_b   1.000
_cell.length_c   1.000
_cell.angle_alpha   90.00
_cell.angle_beta   90.00
_cell.angle_gamma   90.00
#
_symmetry.space_group_name_H-M   'P 1'
#
loop_
_entity.id
_entity.type
_entity.pdbx_description
1 polymer ?
#
loop_
_entity_poly.entity_id
_entity_poly.type
_entity_poly.pdbx_seq_one_letter_code
_entity_poly.pdbx_strand_id
1 'polypeptide(L)'
;MTQATSPRHASRAVRLLDRHWTWLDAQPLGAAASLRRLVEDASRDADGRYRRAAARDACYVHMRDAAGDRPHFEEAVRALFADDRPRLRMLVAGWPEDVRLRIAMLLDDAGEQR
;
A
#
# COMPACT_ATOMS: atom_id res chain seq x y z
N MET A 1 -26.47 -5.10 28.98
CA MET A 1 -25.42 -4.06 28.96
C MET A 1 -24.29 -4.54 28.06
N THR A 2 -24.30 -4.12 26.80
CA THR A 2 -23.35 -4.56 25.76
C THR A 2 -22.10 -3.69 25.83
N GLN A 3 -20.94 -4.26 26.19
CA GLN A 3 -19.66 -3.55 26.17
C GLN A 3 -19.18 -3.42 24.72
N ALA A 4 -18.94 -2.18 24.28
CA ALA A 4 -18.30 -1.90 23.00
C ALA A 4 -16.81 -2.30 23.07
N THR A 5 -16.39 -3.16 22.15
CA THR A 5 -14.97 -3.49 21.94
C THR A 5 -14.28 -2.31 21.25
N SER A 6 -13.56 -1.49 22.02
CA SER A 6 -12.67 -0.46 21.46
C SER A 6 -11.52 -1.12 20.68
N PRO A 7 -11.13 -0.58 19.51
CA PRO A 7 -10.00 -1.11 18.74
C PRO A 7 -8.71 -0.96 19.53
N ARG A 8 -8.00 -2.06 19.76
CA ARG A 8 -6.67 -2.02 20.38
C ARG A 8 -5.67 -1.53 19.34
N HIS A 9 -5.19 -0.30 19.49
CA HIS A 9 -4.08 0.19 18.67
C HIS A 9 -2.79 -0.54 19.08
N ALA A 10 -2.19 -1.29 18.15
CA ALA A 10 -0.88 -1.86 18.37
C ALA A 10 0.19 -0.77 18.27
N SER A 11 0.93 -0.53 19.35
CA SER A 11 2.08 0.38 19.35
C SER A 11 3.27 -0.29 18.65
N ARG A 12 3.86 0.40 17.67
CA ARG A 12 5.10 -0.02 16.98
C ARG A 12 6.21 1.00 17.30
N ALA A 13 7.43 0.52 17.55
CA ALA A 13 8.58 1.38 17.84
C ALA A 13 9.26 1.84 16.53
N VAL A 14 9.68 3.11 16.48
CA VAL A 14 10.42 3.69 15.36
C VAL A 14 11.80 4.14 15.82
N ARG A 15 12.81 4.06 14.96
CA ARG A 15 14.14 4.64 15.20
C ARG A 15 14.32 5.87 14.33
N LEU A 16 14.66 6.99 14.95
CA LEU A 16 14.95 8.26 14.30
C LEU A 16 16.34 8.74 14.73
N LEU A 17 16.93 9.60 13.91
CA LEU A 17 18.20 10.27 14.22
C LEU A 17 17.97 11.35 15.27
N ASP A 18 18.98 11.61 16.09
CA ASP A 18 18.89 12.54 17.23
C ASP A 18 18.34 13.92 16.84
N ARG A 19 18.86 14.49 15.74
CA ARG A 19 18.35 15.75 15.17
C ARG A 19 16.86 15.78 14.86
N HIS A 20 16.26 14.62 14.52
CA HIS A 20 14.83 14.53 14.24
C HIS A 20 14.03 14.55 15.55
N TRP A 21 14.56 13.93 16.61
CA TRP A 21 13.98 14.03 17.95
C TRP A 21 14.03 15.46 18.47
N THR A 22 15.18 16.13 18.35
CA THR A 22 15.32 17.54 18.73
C THR A 22 14.27 18.42 18.03
N TRP A 23 14.03 18.19 16.74
CA TRP A 23 13.01 18.91 15.99
C TRP A 23 11.59 18.55 16.43
N LEU A 24 11.31 17.26 16.70
CA LEU A 24 10.00 16.77 17.15
C LEU A 24 9.63 17.29 18.55
N ASP A 25 10.59 17.37 19.46
CA ASP A 25 10.38 17.86 20.84
C ASP A 25 10.20 19.38 20.88
N ALA A 26 10.75 20.10 19.90
CA ALA A 26 10.54 21.54 19.73
C ALA A 26 9.13 21.90 19.21
N GLN A 27 8.31 20.91 18.84
CA GLN A 27 6.98 21.18 18.28
C GLN A 27 5.97 21.54 19.39
N PRO A 28 5.13 22.58 19.18
CA PRO A 28 4.16 23.04 20.18
C PRO A 28 3.06 22.02 20.49
N LEU A 29 2.81 21.07 19.58
CA LEU A 29 1.83 20.00 19.73
C LEU A 29 2.43 18.72 20.36
N GLY A 30 3.74 18.73 20.64
CA GLY A 30 4.51 17.58 21.09
C GLY A 30 4.89 16.60 19.96
N ALA A 31 5.87 15.74 20.24
CA ALA A 31 6.45 14.83 19.26
C ALA A 31 5.41 13.89 18.61
N ALA A 32 4.53 13.27 19.40
CA ALA A 32 3.57 12.28 18.89
C ALA A 32 2.45 12.88 18.03
N ALA A 33 1.98 14.09 18.34
CA ALA A 33 0.97 14.77 17.51
C ALA A 33 1.58 15.27 16.20
N SER A 34 2.80 15.80 16.26
CA SER A 34 3.53 16.28 15.08
C SER A 34 3.91 15.13 14.15
N LEU A 35 4.32 13.98 14.70
CA LEU A 35 4.59 12.79 13.92
C LEU A 35 3.31 12.27 13.22
N ARG A 36 2.17 12.23 13.93
CA ARG A 36 0.88 11.86 13.32
C ARG A 36 0.53 12.78 12.15
N ARG A 37 0.65 14.08 12.34
CA ARG A 37 0.39 15.06 11.28
C ARG A 37 1.35 14.91 10.10
N LEU A 38 2.64 14.71 10.33
CA LEU A 38 3.61 14.45 9.26
C LEU A 38 3.28 13.18 8.47
N VAL A 39 2.86 12.12 9.17
CA VAL A 39 2.43 10.87 8.53
C VAL A 39 1.13 11.09 7.75
N GLU A 40 0.17 11.84 8.29
CA GLU A 40 -1.07 12.18 7.60
C GLU A 40 -0.80 13.03 6.36
N ASP A 41 0.04 14.05 6.45
CA ASP A 41 0.40 14.91 5.32
C ASP A 41 1.17 14.12 4.24
N ALA A 42 2.13 13.26 4.63
CA ALA A 42 2.85 12.39 3.70
C ALA A 42 1.97 11.27 3.10
N SER A 43 0.96 10.80 3.84
CA SER A 43 -0.02 9.82 3.35
C SER A 43 -1.06 10.47 2.44
N ARG A 44 -1.40 11.73 2.72
CA ARG A 44 -2.25 12.59 1.89
C ARG A 44 -1.56 13.12 0.65
N ASP A 45 -0.25 12.92 0.51
CA ASP A 45 0.56 13.52 -0.55
C ASP A 45 -0.05 13.28 -1.95
N ALA A 46 -0.19 14.39 -2.68
CA ALA A 46 -1.25 14.69 -3.65
C ALA A 46 -1.28 13.78 -4.89
N ASP A 47 -0.20 13.03 -5.13
CA ASP A 47 -0.04 12.24 -6.35
C ASP A 47 -0.58 10.82 -6.23
N GLY A 48 -0.98 10.31 -5.06
CA GLY A 48 -1.41 8.92 -4.89
C GLY A 48 -0.28 7.89 -4.99
N ARG A 49 0.99 8.31 -4.88
CA ARG A 49 2.18 7.46 -4.99
C ARG A 49 2.20 6.33 -3.96
N TYR A 50 1.91 6.64 -2.69
CA TYR A 50 1.89 5.64 -1.62
C TYR A 50 0.73 4.64 -1.82
N ARG A 51 -0.45 5.12 -2.24
CA ARG A 51 -1.60 4.26 -2.57
C ARG A 51 -1.27 3.31 -3.73
N ARG A 52 -0.66 3.82 -4.81
CA ARG A 52 -0.19 2.99 -5.92
C ARG A 52 0.84 1.95 -5.50
N ALA A 53 1.80 2.33 -4.64
CA ALA A 53 2.77 1.38 -4.11
C ALA A 53 2.10 0.29 -3.26
N ALA A 54 1.22 0.66 -2.33
CA ALA A 54 0.47 -0.28 -1.50
C ALA A 54 -0.43 -1.21 -2.34
N ALA A 55 -1.09 -0.68 -3.38
CA ALA A 55 -1.88 -1.47 -4.32
C ALA A 55 -1.03 -2.46 -5.11
N ARG A 56 0.15 -2.06 -5.59
CA ARG A 56 1.10 -2.96 -6.25
C ARG A 56 1.59 -4.06 -5.31
N ASP A 57 1.93 -3.73 -4.07
CA ASP A 57 2.33 -4.73 -3.07
C ASP A 57 1.20 -5.72 -2.76
N ALA A 58 -0.03 -5.23 -2.61
CA ALA A 58 -1.21 -6.07 -2.41
C ALA A 58 -1.49 -6.97 -3.63
N CYS A 59 -1.36 -6.44 -4.84
CA CYS A 59 -1.42 -7.22 -6.07
C CYS A 59 -0.35 -8.30 -6.10
N TYR A 60 0.90 -7.96 -5.80
CA TYR A 60 2.01 -8.91 -5.80
C TYR A 60 1.78 -10.06 -4.81
N VAL A 61 1.36 -9.77 -3.58
CA VAL A 61 1.03 -10.80 -2.58
C VAL A 61 -0.08 -11.71 -3.10
N HIS A 62 -1.15 -11.14 -3.64
CA HIS A 62 -2.25 -11.93 -4.20
C HIS A 62 -1.81 -12.80 -5.39
N MET A 63 -1.03 -12.23 -6.32
CA MET A 63 -0.50 -12.97 -7.48
C MET A 63 0.41 -14.11 -7.04
N ARG A 64 1.28 -13.89 -6.05
CA ARG A 64 2.18 -14.91 -5.52
C ARG A 64 1.39 -16.06 -4.91
N ASP A 65 0.39 -15.75 -4.11
CA ASP A 65 -0.38 -16.75 -3.37
C ASP A 65 -1.37 -17.51 -4.28
N ALA A 66 -1.96 -16.85 -5.28
CA ALA A 66 -2.97 -17.44 -6.17
C ALA A 66 -2.42 -17.98 -7.50
N ALA A 67 -1.23 -17.55 -7.91
CA ALA A 67 -0.72 -17.79 -9.26
C ALA A 67 0.81 -17.99 -9.33
N GLY A 68 1.48 -18.31 -8.21
CA GLY A 68 2.93 -18.52 -8.17
C GLY A 68 3.46 -19.56 -9.16
N ASP A 69 2.68 -20.62 -9.45
CA ASP A 69 3.03 -21.68 -10.41
C ASP A 69 2.43 -21.46 -11.82
N ARG A 70 1.83 -20.30 -12.09
CA ARG A 70 1.19 -20.04 -13.38
C ARG A 70 2.20 -19.54 -14.42
N PRO A 71 1.97 -19.84 -15.71
CA PRO A 71 2.79 -19.29 -16.78
C PRO A 71 2.78 -17.75 -16.75
N HIS A 72 3.91 -17.15 -17.11
CA HIS A 72 4.14 -15.71 -17.17
C HIS A 72 4.11 -14.96 -15.82
N PHE A 73 4.20 -15.66 -14.69
CA PHE A 73 4.22 -15.04 -13.37
C PHE A 73 5.32 -13.98 -13.22
N GLU A 74 6.57 -14.30 -13.57
CA GLU A 74 7.67 -13.34 -13.44
C GLU A 74 7.51 -12.12 -14.35
N GLU A 75 7.12 -12.32 -15.61
CA GLU A 75 6.85 -11.21 -16.52
C GLU A 75 5.69 -10.34 -16.04
N ALA A 76 4.65 -10.95 -15.44
CA ALA A 76 3.50 -10.24 -14.89
C ALA A 76 3.92 -9.40 -13.68
N VAL A 77 4.76 -9.92 -12.79
CA VAL A 77 5.34 -9.15 -11.67
C VAL A 77 6.18 -7.98 -12.19
N ARG A 78 7.00 -8.18 -13.24
CA ARG A 78 7.75 -7.08 -13.87
C ARG A 78 6.84 -6.01 -14.45
N ALA A 79 5.76 -6.40 -15.14
CA ALA A 79 4.78 -5.47 -15.69
C ALA A 79 4.04 -4.69 -14.59
N LEU A 80 3.70 -5.34 -13.48
CA LEU A 80 3.07 -4.71 -12.31
C LEU A 80 3.94 -3.60 -11.71
N PHE A 81 5.23 -3.86 -11.49
CA PHE A 81 6.14 -2.85 -10.91
C PHE A 81 6.55 -1.76 -11.90
N ALA A 82 6.55 -2.05 -13.21
CA ALA A 82 6.76 -1.08 -14.27
C ALA A 82 5.53 -0.19 -14.56
N ASP A 83 4.39 -0.44 -13.89
CA ASP A 83 3.10 0.22 -14.15
C ASP A 83 2.51 -0.02 -15.56
N ASP A 84 2.95 -1.08 -16.24
CA ASP A 84 2.50 -1.43 -17.59
C ASP A 84 1.21 -2.27 -17.52
N ARG A 85 0.09 -1.58 -17.26
CA ARG A 85 -1.24 -2.21 -17.13
C ARG A 85 -1.67 -3.00 -18.38
N PRO A 86 -1.46 -2.52 -19.63
CA PRO A 86 -1.81 -3.29 -20.83
C PRO A 86 -1.05 -4.61 -20.90
N ARG A 87 0.26 -4.58 -20.68
CA ARG A 87 1.10 -5.78 -20.70
C ARG A 87 0.73 -6.76 -19.59
N LEU A 88 0.48 -6.25 -18.38
CA LEU A 88 0.02 -7.07 -17.26
C LEU A 88 -1.26 -7.84 -17.63
N ARG A 89 -2.27 -7.15 -18.20
CA ARG A 89 -3.55 -7.77 -18.61
C ARG A 89 -3.36 -8.88 -19.64
N MET A 90 -2.42 -8.73 -20.57
CA MET A 90 -2.10 -9.78 -21.54
C MET A 90 -1.46 -11.01 -20.86
N LEU A 91 -0.51 -10.80 -19.95
CA LEU A 91 0.23 -11.88 -19.29
C LEU A 91 -0.66 -12.69 -18.34
N VAL A 92 -1.58 -12.02 -17.64
CA VAL A 92 -2.52 -12.70 -16.73
C VAL A 92 -3.77 -13.24 -17.43
N ALA A 93 -3.92 -13.09 -18.75
CA ALA A 93 -5.16 -13.46 -19.46
C ALA A 93 -5.54 -14.95 -19.32
N GLY A 94 -4.54 -15.84 -19.20
CA GLY A 94 -4.74 -17.27 -18.97
C GLY A 94 -4.95 -17.67 -17.51
N TRP A 95 -5.00 -16.70 -16.59
CA TRP A 95 -5.19 -16.95 -15.15
C TRP A 95 -6.67 -17.03 -14.81
N PRO A 96 -7.02 -17.64 -13.65
CA PRO A 96 -8.39 -17.70 -13.17
C PRO A 96 -9.06 -16.33 -13.15
N GLU A 97 -10.36 -16.30 -13.48
CA GLU A 97 -11.13 -15.06 -13.58
C GLU A 97 -11.17 -14.29 -12.26
N ASP A 98 -11.33 -14.98 -11.13
CA ASP A 98 -11.34 -14.40 -9.78
C ASP A 98 -10.02 -13.67 -9.46
N VAL A 99 -8.89 -14.26 -9.87
CA VAL A 99 -7.56 -13.66 -9.70
C VAL A 99 -7.42 -12.40 -10.57
N ARG A 100 -7.84 -12.47 -11.84
CA ARG A 100 -7.79 -11.32 -12.76
C ARG A 100 -8.68 -10.17 -12.28
N LEU A 101 -9.88 -10.47 -11.80
CA LEU A 101 -10.82 -9.50 -11.25
C LEU A 101 -10.25 -8.82 -10.00
N ARG A 102 -9.65 -9.60 -9.10
CA ARG A 102 -9.04 -9.04 -7.88
C ARG A 102 -7.85 -8.14 -8.20
N ILE A 103 -7.01 -8.51 -9.17
CA ILE A 103 -5.91 -7.67 -9.65
C ILE A 103 -6.43 -6.35 -10.22
N ALA A 104 -7.47 -6.39 -11.07
CA ALA A 104 -8.06 -5.18 -11.64
C ALA A 104 -8.62 -4.25 -10.55
N MET A 105 -9.40 -4.79 -9.60
CA MET A 105 -9.95 -4.03 -8.48
C MET A 105 -8.87 -3.33 -7.65
N LEU A 106 -7.78 -4.02 -7.31
CA LEU A 106 -6.69 -3.44 -6.53
C LEU A 106 -5.97 -2.30 -7.28
N LEU A 107 -5.83 -2.41 -8.61
CA LEU A 107 -5.18 -1.39 -9.43
C LEU A 107 -6.09 -0.18 -9.74
N ASP A 108 -7.40 -0.38 -9.80
CA ASP A 108 -8.38 0.70 -10.02
C ASP A 108 -8.64 1.50 -8.72
N ASP A 109 -8.70 0.87 -7.55
CA ASP A 109 -8.77 1.56 -6.25
C ASP A 109 -7.59 2.54 -6.05
N ALA A 110 -6.41 2.19 -6.59
CA ALA A 110 -5.25 3.06 -6.59
C ALA A 110 -5.34 4.27 -7.55
N GLY A 111 -6.30 4.27 -8.48
CA GLY A 111 -6.45 5.25 -9.57
C GLY A 111 -7.67 6.19 -9.46
N GLU A 112 -8.73 5.82 -8.73
CA GLU A 112 -10.02 6.51 -8.78
C GLU A 112 -10.20 7.71 -7.84
N GLN A 113 -9.38 7.90 -6.80
CA GLN A 113 -9.44 9.11 -5.97
C GLN A 113 -8.37 10.12 -6.37
N ARG A 114 -8.70 10.89 -7.42
CA ARG A 114 -7.95 12.04 -7.94
C ARG A 114 -8.62 13.35 -7.55
#